data_AF-A0A963JVX9-F1
#
_entry.id   AF-A0A963JVX9-F1
#
_cell.length_a   1.000
_cell.length_b   1.000
_cell.length_c   1.000
_cell.angle_alpha   90.00
_cell.angle_beta   90.00
_cell.angle_gamma   90.00
#
_symmetry.space_group_name_H-M   'P 1'
#
loop_
_entity.id
_entity.type
_entity.pdbx_description
1 polymer ?
#
loop_
_entity_poly.entity_id
_entity_poly.type
_entity_poly.pdbx_seq_one_letter_code
_entity_poly.pdbx_strand_id
1 'polypeptide(L)' 'MTTSSPILNTQPLGPLWPTLDPFLFCAHHDDAYPAGNGAFAPAVPLDGRQIGSDFSRKDGWSMYHGDTVPGFPGHPHRG' A
#
# COMPACT_ATOMS: atom_id res chain seq x y z
N MET A 1 -39.91 -25.06 4.00
CA MET A 1 -39.15 -24.35 2.95
C MET A 1 -37.78 -24.05 3.50
N THR A 2 -36.74 -24.65 2.95
CA THR A 2 -35.35 -24.32 3.32
C THR A 2 -34.99 -22.98 2.66
N THR A 3 -34.77 -21.95 3.47
CA THR A 3 -34.33 -20.65 2.97
C THR A 3 -32.94 -20.79 2.39
N SER A 4 -32.80 -20.50 1.09
CA SER A 4 -31.50 -20.41 0.43
C SER A 4 -30.65 -19.34 1.10
N SER A 5 -29.37 -19.66 1.36
CA SER A 5 -28.40 -18.67 1.82
C SER A 5 -28.21 -17.61 0.73
N PRO A 6 -28.18 -16.30 1.08
CA PRO A 6 -27.82 -15.25 0.13
C PRO A 6 -26.31 -15.23 -0.19
N ILE A 7 -25.49 -15.89 0.63
CA ILE A 7 -24.03 -15.98 0.44
C ILE A 7 -23.75 -17.23 -0.41
N LEU A 8 -23.23 -17.01 -1.61
CA LEU A 8 -22.91 -18.09 -2.57
C LEU A 8 -21.51 -18.67 -2.36
N ASN A 9 -20.53 -17.86 -1.94
CA ASN A 9 -19.15 -18.27 -1.68
C ASN A 9 -18.42 -17.27 -0.77
N THR A 10 -17.39 -17.72 -0.06
CA THR A 10 -16.47 -16.90 0.74
C THR A 10 -15.04 -17.38 0.52
N GLN A 11 -14.09 -16.45 0.49
CA GLN A 11 -12.67 -16.78 0.38
C GLN A 11 -11.84 -15.87 1.30
N PRO A 12 -10.68 -16.34 1.81
CA PRO A 12 -9.73 -15.48 2.50
C PRO A 12 -9.20 -14.37 1.58
N LEU A 13 -8.92 -13.20 2.15
CA LEU A 13 -8.28 -12.11 1.40
C LEU A 13 -6.80 -12.41 1.20
N GLY A 14 -6.33 -12.22 -0.03
CA GLY A 14 -4.92 -12.22 -0.40
C GLY A 14 -4.46 -10.83 -0.84
N PRO A 15 -3.21 -10.68 -1.33
CA PRO A 15 -2.73 -9.43 -1.91
C PRO A 15 -3.41 -9.08 -3.25
N LEU A 16 -4.01 -10.07 -3.92
CA LEU A 16 -4.81 -9.90 -5.12
C LEU A 16 -6.24 -10.32 -4.83
N TRP A 17 -7.21 -9.44 -5.11
CA TRP A 17 -8.62 -9.71 -4.84
C TRP A 17 -9.31 -10.06 -6.15
N PRO A 18 -9.81 -11.31 -6.33
CA PRO A 18 -10.58 -11.66 -7.52
C PRO A 18 -12.00 -11.15 -7.33
N THR A 19 -12.20 -9.88 -7.69
CA THR A 19 -13.48 -9.18 -7.65
C THR A 19 -14.26 -9.39 -8.95
N LEU A 20 -15.59 -9.36 -8.86
CA LEU A 20 -16.46 -9.36 -10.04
C LEU A 20 -16.78 -7.92 -10.42
N ASP A 21 -16.72 -7.60 -11.71
CA ASP A 21 -17.06 -6.27 -12.18
C ASP A 21 -18.58 -6.00 -12.20
N PRO A 22 -19.01 -4.76 -11.93
CA PRO A 22 -18.19 -3.65 -11.43
C PRO A 22 -17.95 -3.78 -9.91
N PHE A 23 -16.73 -3.51 -9.46
CA PHE A 23 -16.41 -3.40 -8.04
C PHE A 23 -15.81 -2.03 -7.70
N LEU A 24 -16.10 -1.55 -6.50
CA LEU A 24 -15.45 -0.38 -5.92
C LEU A 24 -14.55 -0.84 -4.78
N PHE A 25 -13.28 -0.45 -4.84
CA PHE A 25 -12.31 -0.66 -3.77
C PHE A 25 -11.94 0.68 -3.15
N CYS A 26 -11.96 0.76 -1.83
CA CYS A 26 -11.53 1.91 -1.06
C CYS A 26 -10.53 1.43 0.00
N ALA A 27 -9.38 2.09 0.08
CA ALA A 27 -8.37 1.84 1.09
C ALA A 27 -8.07 3.14 1.83
N HIS A 28 -7.82 3.00 3.13
CA HIS A 28 -7.24 4.04 3.96
C HIS A 28 -5.79 3.63 4.26
N HIS A 29 -4.84 4.47 3.87
CA HIS A 29 -3.43 4.25 4.20
C HIS A 29 -3.20 4.76 5.62
N ASP A 30 -2.89 3.84 6.53
CA ASP A 30 -2.46 4.13 7.90
C ASP A 30 -0.95 3.87 8.02
N ASP A 31 -0.20 4.79 7.43
CA ASP A 31 1.25 4.71 7.33
C ASP A 31 1.91 5.60 8.38
N ALA A 32 2.87 5.02 9.10
CA ALA A 32 3.81 5.79 9.90
C ALA A 32 5.01 6.20 9.04
N TYR A 33 5.61 7.34 9.36
CA TYR A 33 6.80 7.85 8.68
C TYR A 33 7.88 8.23 9.70
N PRO A 34 9.16 8.01 9.38
CA PRO A 34 10.26 8.47 10.22
C PRO A 34 10.41 9.99 10.13
N ALA A 35 11.21 10.57 11.03
CA ALA A 35 11.61 11.97 10.90
C ALA A 35 12.31 12.21 9.55
N GLY A 36 12.08 13.39 8.95
CA GLY A 36 12.76 13.80 7.72
C GLY A 36 14.11 14.45 7.98
N ASN A 37 15.03 14.36 7.02
CA ASN A 37 16.39 14.92 7.11
C ASN A 37 16.54 16.34 6.53
N GLY A 38 15.43 16.98 6.12
CA GLY A 38 15.43 18.30 5.48
C GLY A 38 15.74 18.29 3.97
N ALA A 39 16.11 17.13 3.40
CA ALA A 39 16.33 16.92 1.97
C ALA A 39 15.28 15.97 1.36
N PHE A 40 14.05 15.99 1.90
CA PHE A 40 12.93 15.12 1.49
C PHE A 40 13.25 13.61 1.57
N ALA A 41 14.12 13.21 2.49
CA ALA A 41 14.46 11.82 2.76
C ALA A 41 14.37 11.47 4.26
N PRO A 42 14.30 10.17 4.62
CA PRO A 42 14.33 9.73 6.00
C PRO A 42 15.63 10.16 6.72
N ALA A 43 15.51 10.59 7.99
CA ALA A 43 16.63 10.86 8.90
C ALA A 43 17.07 9.60 9.67
N VAL A 44 16.78 8.42 9.12
CA VAL A 44 17.12 7.12 9.69
C VAL A 44 17.81 6.26 8.63
N PRO A 45 18.68 5.31 9.03
CA PRO A 45 19.34 4.42 8.07
C PRO A 45 18.35 3.53 7.32
N LEU A 46 18.71 3.13 6.10
CA LEU A 46 17.88 2.29 5.23
C LEU A 46 18.36 0.83 5.19
N ASP A 47 19.31 0.45 6.04
CA ASP A 47 19.97 -0.85 6.02
C ASP A 47 19.00 -2.02 6.13
N GLY A 48 19.15 -2.96 5.21
CA GLY A 48 18.34 -4.18 5.15
C GLY A 48 16.89 -3.95 4.68
N ARG A 49 16.58 -2.81 4.07
CA ARG A 49 15.31 -2.57 3.36
C ARG A 49 15.42 -2.96 1.89
N GLN A 50 14.31 -3.45 1.33
CA GLN A 50 14.16 -3.74 -0.10
C GLN A 50 13.85 -2.44 -0.87
N ILE A 51 14.86 -1.61 -1.13
CA ILE A 51 14.70 -0.31 -1.81
C ILE A 51 13.98 -0.49 -3.16
N GLY A 52 12.92 0.30 -3.38
CA GLY A 52 12.04 0.18 -4.56
C GLY A 52 10.85 -0.77 -4.40
N SER A 53 10.77 -1.51 -3.29
CA SER A 53 9.62 -2.36 -2.93
C SER A 53 9.60 -2.73 -1.44
N ASP A 54 9.93 -1.78 -0.55
CA ASP A 54 9.87 -2.05 0.88
C ASP A 54 8.44 -1.90 1.39
N PHE A 55 7.74 -3.03 1.50
CA PHE A 55 6.44 -3.18 2.15
C PHE A 55 6.54 -3.90 3.50
N SER A 56 7.75 -4.01 4.07
CA SER A 56 8.00 -4.86 5.23
C SER A 56 7.52 -4.27 6.56
N ARG A 57 7.21 -2.98 6.60
CA ARG A 57 6.93 -2.21 7.83
C ARG A 57 8.07 -2.32 8.86
N LYS A 58 9.31 -2.57 8.40
CA LYS A 58 10.50 -2.64 9.26
C LYS A 58 10.62 -1.36 10.08
N ASP A 59 10.90 -1.49 11.37
CA ASP A 59 10.98 -0.36 12.32
C ASP A 59 9.70 0.51 12.38
N GLY A 60 8.56 -0.08 12.02
CA GLY A 60 7.25 0.58 12.10
C GLY A 60 6.80 1.31 10.83
N TRP A 61 7.64 1.38 9.78
CA TRP A 61 7.34 2.12 8.55
C TRP A 61 7.90 1.41 7.29
N SER A 62 7.40 1.81 6.13
CA SER A 62 7.72 1.21 4.82
C SER A 62 8.27 2.26 3.84
N MET A 63 9.14 1.85 2.90
CA MET A 63 9.72 2.73 1.87
C MET A 63 9.48 2.20 0.45
N TYR A 64 8.34 2.58 -0.13
CA TYR A 64 7.85 1.94 -1.36
C TYR A 64 8.73 2.14 -2.60
N HIS A 65 9.35 3.32 -2.77
CA HIS A 65 10.11 3.64 -3.99
C HIS A 65 11.62 3.76 -3.78
N GLY A 66 12.08 4.00 -2.54
CA GLY A 66 13.48 3.85 -2.17
C GLY A 66 14.45 4.94 -2.68
N ASP A 67 14.19 5.53 -3.84
CA ASP A 67 15.07 6.49 -4.48
C ASP A 67 14.61 7.94 -4.30
N THR A 68 15.56 8.88 -4.38
CA THR A 68 15.26 10.30 -4.52
C THR A 68 14.48 10.51 -5.82
N VAL A 69 13.21 10.84 -5.71
CA VAL A 69 12.38 11.22 -6.86
C VAL A 69 12.64 12.70 -7.15
N PRO A 70 13.28 13.06 -8.28
CA PRO A 70 13.44 14.47 -8.63
C PRO A 70 12.08 15.09 -8.97
N GLY A 71 11.76 16.20 -8.31
CA GLY A 71 10.54 16.96 -8.61
C GLY A 71 9.27 16.27 -8.13
N PHE A 72 8.31 16.08 -9.02
CA PHE A 72 6.98 15.57 -8.71
C PHE A 72 6.76 14.24 -9.43
N PRO A 73 6.64 13.10 -8.72
CA PRO A 73 6.44 11.79 -9.35
C PRO A 73 5.20 11.78 -10.22
N GLY A 74 5.25 11.00 -11.31
CA GLY A 74 4.07 10.72 -12.11
C GLY A 74 3.00 10.09 -11.22
N HIS A 75 1.86 10.76 -11.08
CA HIS A 75 0.70 10.26 -10.35
C HIS A 75 -0.55 10.34 -11.23
N PRO A 76 -1.53 9.46 -11.03
CA PRO A 76 -2.75 9.48 -11.82
C PRO A 76 -3.54 10.78 -11.58
N HIS A 77 -4.22 11.25 -12.63
CA HIS A 77 -5.21 12.32 -12.57
C HIS A 77 -6.59 11.76 -12.90
N ARG A 78 -7.63 12.24 -12.23
CA ARG A 78 -9.03 11.90 -12.50
C ARG A 78 -9.88 13.16 -12.49
N GLY A 79 -10.67 13.36 -13.55
CA GLY A 79 -11.74 14.36 -13.65
C GLY A 79 -13.10 13.72 -13.43
#